data_AF-A0A1J8PGB0-F1
#
_entry.id   AF-A0A1J8PGB0-F1
#
_cell.length_a   1.000
_cell.length_b   1.000
_cell.length_c   1.000
_cell.angle_alpha   90.00
_cell.angle_beta   90.00
_cell.angle_gamma   90.00
#
_symmetry.space_group_name_H-M   'P 1'
#
loop_
_entity.id
_entity.type
_entity.pdbx_description
1 polymer ?
#
loop_
_entity_poly.entity_id
_entity_poly.type
_entity_poly.pdbx_seq_one_letter_code
_entity_poly.pdbx_strand_id
1 'polypeptide(L)'
;MKDAEFNLNLDELFTQLAEITQNSEINPQAYVYLLLLWGYFEVSVEDGSQGDSSGSGSAILSRPNIIQIEQGYQIFDYGTHLKTAAGKYYGSYTTGRLLITVRAIIKLLSERGAKKLQFDGLDAAKRFAWLECERYKIKVTNFTPDNKTQILHNRLPRLDSLRSSIPYTSSK
;
A
#
# COMPACT_ATOMS: atom_id res chain seq x y z
N MET A 1 -31.58 -13.31 6.30
CA MET A 1 -30.12 -13.25 6.12
C MET A 1 -29.61 -12.25 7.12
N LYS A 2 -28.84 -12.69 8.11
CA LYS A 2 -28.31 -11.79 9.15
C LYS A 2 -27.15 -10.99 8.57
N ASP A 3 -27.24 -9.67 8.72
CA ASP A 3 -26.21 -8.71 8.40
C ASP A 3 -24.90 -9.15 9.06
N ALA A 4 -23.85 -9.32 8.25
CA ALA A 4 -22.50 -9.47 8.76
C ALA A 4 -22.08 -8.10 9.30
N GLU A 5 -22.31 -7.88 10.60
CA GLU A 5 -21.71 -6.77 11.33
C GLU A 5 -20.21 -6.76 11.08
N PHE A 6 -19.76 -5.72 10.40
CA PHE A 6 -18.37 -5.47 10.09
C PHE A 6 -17.71 -4.87 11.33
N ASN A 7 -17.40 -5.72 12.33
CA ASN A 7 -16.59 -5.33 13.47
C ASN A 7 -15.13 -5.19 13.02
N LEU A 8 -14.79 -4.02 12.49
CA LEU A 8 -13.42 -3.53 12.54
C LEU A 8 -13.08 -3.42 14.02
N ASN A 9 -12.32 -4.38 14.50
CA ASN A 9 -11.96 -4.53 15.90
C ASN A 9 -10.91 -3.49 16.34
N LEU A 10 -11.12 -2.24 15.92
CA LEU A 10 -10.27 -1.10 16.24
C LEU A 10 -10.29 -0.84 17.74
N ASP A 11 -11.42 -1.06 18.41
CA ASP A 11 -11.52 -0.93 19.86
C ASP A 11 -10.70 -2.00 20.59
N GLU A 12 -10.69 -3.25 20.11
CA GLU A 12 -9.86 -4.31 20.70
C GLU A 12 -8.37 -4.10 20.37
N LEU A 13 -8.05 -3.56 19.19
CA LEU A 13 -6.71 -3.11 18.85
C LEU A 13 -6.24 -1.94 19.73
N PHE A 14 -7.08 -0.92 19.93
CA PHE A 14 -6.77 0.22 20.79
C PHE A 14 -6.69 -0.20 22.25
N THR A 15 -7.48 -1.17 22.68
CA THR A 15 -7.42 -1.76 24.02
C THR A 15 -6.13 -2.56 24.21
N GLN A 16 -5.75 -3.42 23.25
CA GLN A 16 -4.48 -4.14 23.28
C GLN A 16 -3.28 -3.18 23.22
N LEU A 17 -3.34 -2.13 22.39
CA LEU A 17 -2.33 -1.08 22.35
C LEU A 17 -2.27 -0.31 23.68
N ALA A 18 -3.41 0.02 24.28
CA ALA A 18 -3.49 0.68 25.57
C ALA A 18 -2.87 -0.17 26.69
N GLU A 19 -3.21 -1.45 26.77
CA GLU A 19 -2.66 -2.41 27.74
C GLU A 19 -1.14 -2.57 27.60
N ILE A 20 -0.64 -2.58 26.36
CA ILE A 20 0.79 -2.60 26.06
C ILE A 20 1.43 -1.27 26.50
N THR A 21 0.84 -0.12 26.19
CA THR A 21 1.41 1.21 26.50
C THR A 21 1.36 1.64 27.96
N GLN A 22 0.58 0.97 28.83
CA GLN A 22 0.53 1.27 30.26
C GLN A 22 1.80 0.84 31.02
N ASN A 23 2.65 0.00 30.42
CA ASN A 23 3.96 -0.33 30.99
C ASN A 23 5.00 0.74 30.59
N SER A 24 5.51 1.47 31.59
CA SER A 24 6.51 2.54 31.44
C SER A 24 7.86 2.10 30.84
N GLU A 25 8.05 0.79 30.64
CA GLU A 25 9.26 0.20 30.06
C GLU A 25 9.12 -0.19 28.57
N ILE A 26 7.93 0.00 27.95
CA ILE A 26 7.78 -0.30 26.52
C ILE A 26 8.45 0.78 25.69
N ASN A 27 9.67 0.44 25.31
CA ASN A 27 10.58 1.20 24.47
C ASN A 27 9.86 1.75 23.22
N PRO A 28 9.95 3.06 22.91
CA PRO A 28 9.46 3.65 21.66
C PRO A 28 9.88 2.88 20.40
N GLN A 29 11.00 2.15 20.44
CA GLN A 29 11.47 1.27 19.38
C GLN A 29 10.55 0.06 19.15
N ALA A 30 9.91 -0.49 20.19
CA ALA A 30 8.91 -1.56 20.06
C ALA A 30 7.63 -1.05 19.39
N TYR A 31 7.21 0.19 19.69
CA TYR A 31 6.08 0.84 19.02
C TYR A 31 6.38 1.08 17.53
N VAL A 32 7.56 1.62 17.22
CA VAL A 32 8.04 1.78 15.83
C VAL A 32 8.15 0.42 15.13
N TYR A 33 8.62 -0.62 15.83
CA TYR A 33 8.71 -1.98 15.29
C TYR A 33 7.32 -2.58 14.97
N LEU A 34 6.34 -2.42 15.85
CA LEU A 34 4.96 -2.87 15.63
C LEU A 34 4.28 -2.13 14.47
N LEU A 35 4.60 -0.84 14.28
CA LEU A 35 4.15 -0.06 13.13
C LEU A 35 4.89 -0.44 11.83
N LEU A 36 6.18 -0.80 11.90
CA LEU A 36 6.94 -1.33 10.75
C LEU A 36 6.41 -2.68 10.27
N LEU A 37 5.85 -3.49 11.18
CA LEU A 37 5.15 -4.73 10.85
C LEU A 37 3.80 -4.49 10.18
N TRP A 38 3.25 -3.27 10.31
CA TRP A 38 2.05 -2.88 9.61
C TRP A 38 2.39 -2.55 8.16
N GLY A 39 2.49 -3.57 7.32
CA GLY A 39 2.65 -3.41 5.88
C GLY A 39 1.49 -2.60 5.31
N TYR A 40 1.68 -1.30 5.05
CA TYR A 40 0.65 -0.43 4.48
C TYR A 40 1.19 0.42 3.32
N PHE A 41 0.27 0.79 2.44
CA PHE A 41 0.52 1.69 1.32
C PHE A 41 -0.78 2.40 0.93
N GLU A 42 -0.67 3.69 0.66
CA GLU A 42 -1.74 4.55 0.19
C GLU A 42 -1.27 5.33 -1.04
N VAL A 43 -2.20 5.56 -1.97
CA VAL A 43 -1.96 6.37 -3.14
C VAL A 43 -3.19 7.22 -3.46
N SER A 44 -2.95 8.47 -3.82
CA SER A 44 -3.97 9.38 -4.32
C SER A 44 -3.63 9.88 -5.72
N VAL A 45 -4.67 10.07 -6.54
CA VAL A 45 -4.56 10.67 -7.88
C VAL A 45 -4.62 12.19 -7.74
N GLU A 46 -3.65 12.87 -8.33
CA GLU A 46 -3.63 14.34 -8.38
C GLU A 46 -4.26 14.80 -9.70
N ASP A 47 -5.55 15.15 -9.65
CA ASP A 47 -6.29 15.62 -10.82
C ASP A 47 -5.79 17.00 -11.26
N GLY A 48 -5.40 17.11 -12.53
CA GLY A 48 -5.05 18.38 -13.16
C GLY A 48 -6.30 19.05 -13.73
N SER A 49 -7.06 19.81 -12.93
CA SER A 49 -8.10 20.71 -13.43
C SER A 49 -8.31 21.88 -12.47
N GLN A 50 -8.06 23.10 -12.95
CA GLN A 50 -8.59 24.34 -12.37
C GLN A 50 -10.13 24.32 -12.41
N GLY A 51 -10.77 24.81 -11.36
CA GLY A 51 -12.20 25.11 -11.33
C GLY A 51 -12.70 25.29 -9.90
N ASP A 52 -13.07 26.52 -9.57
CA ASP A 52 -13.61 26.96 -8.29
C ASP A 52 -14.62 25.97 -7.66
N SER A 53 -14.34 25.52 -6.44
CA SER A 53 -15.39 25.30 -5.45
C SER A 53 -14.78 25.40 -4.06
N SER A 54 -14.89 26.59 -3.48
CA SER A 54 -14.96 26.79 -2.04
C SER A 54 -16.17 26.00 -1.52
N GLY A 55 -15.98 24.72 -1.24
CA GLY A 55 -17.00 23.82 -0.75
C GLY A 55 -16.46 23.06 0.44
N SER A 56 -16.76 23.55 1.64
CA SER A 56 -16.69 22.77 2.87
C SER A 56 -17.64 21.58 2.74
N GLY A 57 -17.16 20.50 2.12
CA GLY A 57 -17.89 19.27 1.92
C GLY A 57 -17.52 18.30 3.02
N SER A 58 -18.40 18.15 4.01
CA SER A 58 -18.38 17.00 4.91
C SER A 58 -18.19 15.73 4.07
N ALA A 59 -17.05 15.06 4.26
CA ALA A 59 -16.69 13.87 3.50
C ALA A 59 -17.74 12.79 3.79
N ILE A 60 -18.69 12.62 2.86
CA ILE A 60 -19.58 11.46 2.85
C ILE A 60 -18.66 10.26 2.74
N LEU A 61 -18.50 9.50 3.83
CA LEU A 61 -17.74 8.26 3.91
C LEU A 61 -18.41 7.22 3.00
N SER A 62 -18.16 7.35 1.71
CA SER A 62 -18.59 6.38 0.71
C SER A 62 -17.89 5.07 1.02
N ARG A 63 -18.64 3.97 1.14
CA ARG A 63 -18.06 2.65 1.40
C ARG A 63 -17.04 2.33 0.29
N PRO A 64 -15.80 1.94 0.62
CA PRO A 64 -14.81 1.60 -0.40
C PRO A 64 -15.27 0.38 -1.18
N ASN A 65 -14.94 0.35 -2.48
CA ASN A 65 -14.93 -0.89 -3.23
C ASN A 65 -13.75 -1.75 -2.75
N ILE A 66 -14.00 -2.99 -2.35
CA ILE A 66 -12.95 -3.87 -1.82
C ILE A 66 -12.51 -4.84 -2.92
N ILE A 67 -11.25 -4.74 -3.33
CA ILE A 67 -10.66 -5.60 -4.36
C ILE A 67 -9.72 -6.60 -3.67
N GLN A 68 -10.01 -7.90 -3.86
CA GLN A 68 -9.15 -8.97 -3.35
C GLN A 68 -8.05 -9.29 -4.36
N ILE A 69 -6.79 -9.19 -3.93
CA ILE A 69 -5.63 -9.59 -4.75
C ILE A 69 -5.17 -11.00 -4.35
N GLU A 70 -4.98 -11.86 -5.34
CA GLU A 70 -4.42 -13.19 -5.14
C GLU A 70 -2.99 -13.08 -4.60
N GLN A 71 -2.69 -13.79 -3.50
CA GLN A 71 -1.41 -13.71 -2.78
C GLN A 71 -1.04 -12.31 -2.25
N GLY A 72 -1.91 -11.30 -2.40
CA GLY A 72 -1.74 -9.95 -1.90
C GLY A 72 -2.58 -9.65 -0.66
N TYR A 73 -2.62 -8.37 -0.32
CA TYR A 73 -3.55 -7.75 0.61
C TYR A 73 -4.80 -7.27 -0.13
N GLN A 74 -5.82 -6.89 0.64
CA GLN A 74 -7.01 -6.25 0.08
C GLN A 74 -6.69 -4.80 -0.29
N ILE A 75 -7.28 -4.34 -1.40
CA ILE A 75 -7.26 -2.93 -1.79
C ILE A 75 -8.62 -2.33 -1.44
N PHE A 76 -8.59 -1.23 -0.70
CA PHE A 76 -9.74 -0.39 -0.41
C PHE A 76 -9.72 0.78 -1.39
N ASP A 77 -10.67 0.79 -2.31
CA ASP A 77 -10.73 1.72 -3.43
C ASP A 77 -11.85 2.74 -3.24
N TYR A 78 -11.43 4.00 -3.09
CA TYR A 78 -12.30 5.17 -2.95
C TYR A 78 -12.34 6.01 -4.24
N GLY A 79 -12.04 5.39 -5.39
CA GLY A 79 -11.99 6.05 -6.69
C GLY A 79 -10.64 6.70 -6.96
N THR A 80 -10.44 7.91 -6.45
CA THR A 80 -9.18 8.68 -6.60
C THR A 80 -8.15 8.34 -5.53
N HIS A 81 -8.54 7.59 -4.50
CA HIS A 81 -7.67 7.20 -3.39
C HIS A 81 -7.75 5.70 -3.17
N LEU A 82 -6.61 5.01 -3.18
CA LEU A 82 -6.52 3.58 -2.94
C LEU A 82 -5.62 3.30 -1.75
N LYS A 83 -6.05 2.40 -0.86
CA LYS A 83 -5.32 2.02 0.34
C LYS A 83 -5.20 0.52 0.46
N THR A 84 -4.10 0.06 1.03
CA THR A 84 -3.93 -1.34 1.42
C THR A 84 -3.14 -1.44 2.72
N ALA A 85 -3.46 -2.46 3.50
CA ALA A 85 -2.80 -2.76 4.76
C ALA A 85 -2.80 -4.26 5.04
N ALA A 86 -1.89 -4.72 5.90
CA ALA A 86 -1.74 -6.13 6.26
C ALA A 86 -3.03 -6.78 6.80
N GLY A 87 -3.84 -6.03 7.56
CA GLY A 87 -5.10 -6.51 8.12
C GLY A 87 -4.91 -7.82 8.88
N LYS A 88 -5.62 -8.89 8.46
CA LYS A 88 -5.50 -10.24 9.05
C LYS A 88 -4.10 -10.89 8.93
N TYR A 89 -3.22 -10.33 8.09
CA TYR A 89 -1.83 -10.78 7.93
C TYR A 89 -0.84 -9.98 8.80
N TYR A 90 -1.35 -9.19 9.75
CA TYR A 90 -0.53 -8.50 10.73
C TYR A 90 0.45 -9.45 11.43
N GLY A 91 1.68 -8.97 11.70
CA GLY A 91 2.77 -9.78 12.24
C GLY A 91 3.48 -10.68 11.23
N SER A 92 3.03 -10.74 9.97
CA SER A 92 3.80 -11.40 8.91
C SER A 92 5.00 -10.56 8.51
N TYR A 93 6.20 -11.13 8.58
CA TYR A 93 7.44 -10.49 8.14
C TYR A 93 7.60 -10.39 6.61
N THR A 94 6.63 -10.88 5.84
CA THR A 94 6.76 -10.95 4.38
C THR A 94 6.28 -9.66 3.71
N THR A 95 7.22 -8.92 3.10
CA THR A 95 6.88 -7.75 2.27
C THR A 95 6.30 -8.13 0.91
N GLY A 96 6.43 -9.40 0.50
CA GLY A 96 5.96 -9.89 -0.81
C GLY A 96 4.49 -9.60 -1.09
N ARG A 97 3.61 -9.82 -0.10
CA ARG A 97 2.16 -9.51 -0.24
C ARG A 97 1.91 -8.03 -0.50
N LEU A 98 2.62 -7.16 0.23
CA LEU A 98 2.54 -5.72 0.05
C LEU A 98 2.99 -5.32 -1.35
N LEU A 99 4.14 -5.81 -1.81
CA LEU A 99 4.68 -5.49 -3.14
C LEU A 99 3.78 -5.98 -4.28
N ILE A 100 3.22 -7.19 -4.17
CA ILE A 100 2.22 -7.71 -5.12
C ILE A 100 1.02 -6.76 -5.20
N THR A 101 0.55 -6.29 -4.04
CA THR A 101 -0.61 -5.41 -3.97
C THR A 101 -0.31 -4.01 -4.51
N VAL A 102 0.86 -3.44 -4.19
CA VAL A 102 1.32 -2.17 -4.74
C VAL A 102 1.39 -2.22 -6.27
N ARG A 103 1.95 -3.29 -6.84
CA ARG A 103 1.97 -3.48 -8.31
C ARG A 103 0.55 -3.50 -8.89
N ALA A 104 -0.38 -4.21 -8.24
CA ALA A 104 -1.77 -4.26 -8.68
C ALA A 104 -2.46 -2.89 -8.61
N ILE A 105 -2.22 -2.13 -7.54
CA ILE A 105 -2.73 -0.77 -7.36
C ILE A 105 -2.24 0.15 -8.49
N ILE A 106 -0.93 0.19 -8.75
CA ILE A 106 -0.36 1.07 -9.79
C ILE A 106 -0.87 0.68 -11.18
N LYS A 107 -0.94 -0.62 -11.49
CA LYS A 107 -1.52 -1.11 -12.74
C LYS A 107 -2.97 -0.65 -12.91
N LEU A 108 -3.79 -0.82 -11.88
CA LEU A 108 -5.20 -0.42 -11.91
C LEU A 108 -5.36 1.10 -12.09
N LEU A 109 -4.54 1.91 -11.42
CA LEU A 109 -4.54 3.36 -11.62
C LEU A 109 -4.07 3.77 -13.02
N SER A 110 -3.10 3.06 -13.59
CA SER A 110 -2.69 3.24 -14.98
C SER A 110 -3.82 2.92 -15.96
N GLU A 111 -4.55 1.83 -15.74
CA GLU A 111 -5.71 1.44 -16.56
C GLU A 111 -6.85 2.48 -16.47
N ARG A 112 -6.97 3.16 -15.33
CA ARG A 112 -7.86 4.33 -15.13
C ARG A 112 -7.35 5.61 -15.77
N GLY A 113 -6.16 5.60 -16.35
CA GLY A 113 -5.58 6.76 -17.02
C GLY A 113 -4.89 7.78 -16.10
N ALA A 114 -4.61 7.42 -14.84
CA ALA A 114 -3.92 8.31 -13.91
C ALA A 114 -2.56 8.77 -14.47
N LYS A 115 -2.24 10.06 -14.28
CA LYS A 115 -1.00 10.68 -14.77
C LYS A 115 -0.09 11.19 -13.67
N LYS A 116 -0.65 11.55 -12.52
CA LYS A 116 0.06 12.08 -11.37
C LYS A 116 -0.47 11.41 -10.10
N LEU A 117 0.45 10.96 -9.26
CA LEU A 117 0.14 10.27 -8.02
C LEU A 117 0.92 10.86 -6.84
N GLN A 118 0.34 10.75 -5.64
CA GLN A 118 1.03 10.95 -4.37
C GLN A 118 0.99 9.64 -3.58
N PHE A 119 2.06 9.34 -2.86
CA PHE A 119 2.17 8.13 -2.06
C PHE A 119 2.26 8.43 -0.58
N ASP A 120 1.65 7.55 0.21
CA ASP A 120 1.96 7.39 1.63
C ASP A 120 2.16 5.90 1.94
N GLY A 121 2.83 5.57 3.04
CA GLY A 121 3.18 4.20 3.35
C GLY A 121 4.63 3.95 3.70
N LEU A 122 4.92 2.67 3.88
CA LEU A 122 6.27 2.18 4.13
C LEU A 122 7.22 2.60 2.99
N ASP A 123 8.42 3.02 3.35
CA ASP A 123 9.43 3.44 2.37
C ASP A 123 9.72 2.36 1.32
N ALA A 124 9.76 1.08 1.72
CA ALA A 124 9.94 -0.02 0.78
C ALA A 124 8.80 -0.07 -0.27
N ALA A 125 7.55 0.16 0.14
CA ALA A 125 6.41 0.21 -0.76
C ALA A 125 6.48 1.43 -1.68
N LYS A 126 6.80 2.62 -1.16
CA LYS A 126 6.96 3.85 -1.97
C LYS A 126 8.06 3.72 -3.02
N ARG A 127 9.23 3.16 -2.65
CA ARG A 127 10.33 2.88 -3.59
C ARG A 127 9.87 1.96 -4.72
N PHE A 128 9.17 0.88 -4.39
CA PHE A 128 8.68 -0.07 -5.38
C PHE A 128 7.55 0.50 -6.25
N ALA A 129 6.62 1.25 -5.65
CA ALA A 129 5.54 1.95 -6.35
C ALA A 129 6.09 2.93 -7.39
N TRP A 130 7.15 3.67 -7.03
CA TRP A 130 7.82 4.59 -7.95
C TRP A 130 8.39 3.86 -9.18
N LEU A 131 9.03 2.69 -8.99
CA LEU A 131 9.52 1.87 -10.10
C LEU A 131 8.40 1.36 -11.02
N GLU A 132 7.28 0.91 -10.44
CA GLU A 132 6.12 0.51 -11.24
C GLU A 132 5.52 1.71 -11.99
N CYS A 133 5.51 2.90 -11.39
CA CYS A 133 5.05 4.13 -12.06
C CYS A 133 5.91 4.53 -13.26
N GLU A 134 7.23 4.31 -13.21
CA GLU A 134 8.10 4.55 -14.38
C GLU A 134 7.69 3.67 -15.58
N ARG A 135 7.30 2.41 -15.34
CA ARG A 135 6.84 1.50 -16.39
C ARG A 135 5.57 2.00 -17.09
N TYR A 136 4.69 2.66 -16.34
CA TYR A 136 3.42 3.20 -16.84
C TYR A 136 3.49 4.69 -17.21
N LYS A 137 4.67 5.32 -17.11
CA LYS A 137 4.89 6.76 -17.36
C LYS A 137 4.00 7.66 -16.50
N ILE A 138 3.82 7.29 -15.23
CA ILE A 138 3.06 8.05 -14.23
C ILE A 138 4.02 8.90 -13.40
N LYS A 139 3.72 10.20 -13.23
CA LYS A 139 4.54 11.09 -12.39
C LYS A 139 4.15 10.94 -10.92
N VAL A 140 5.15 10.93 -10.03
CA VAL A 140 4.94 10.97 -8.58
C VAL A 140 5.34 12.34 -8.07
N THR A 141 4.50 12.99 -7.26
CA THR A 141 4.70 14.41 -6.87
C THR A 141 5.31 14.59 -5.49
N ASN A 142 5.13 13.64 -4.57
CA ASN A 142 5.61 13.73 -3.18
C ASN A 142 6.70 12.70 -2.81
N PHE A 143 7.38 12.12 -3.81
CA PHE A 143 8.45 11.16 -3.60
C PHE A 143 9.63 11.41 -4.53
N THR A 144 10.82 11.53 -3.95
CA THR A 144 12.08 11.68 -4.68
C THR A 144 12.92 10.41 -4.50
N PRO A 145 13.36 9.74 -5.59
CA PRO A 145 14.11 8.50 -5.50
C PRO A 145 15.46 8.71 -4.83
N ASP A 146 15.68 8.02 -3.70
CA ASP A 146 16.94 8.00 -2.97
C ASP A 146 17.95 7.01 -3.60
N ASN A 147 19.18 6.98 -3.08
CA ASN A 147 20.23 6.05 -3.56
C ASN A 147 19.76 4.58 -3.52
N LYS A 148 18.99 4.18 -2.50
CA LYS A 148 18.44 2.82 -2.41
C LYS A 148 17.45 2.52 -3.53
N THR A 149 16.63 3.50 -3.91
CA THR A 149 15.70 3.43 -5.04
C THR A 149 16.46 3.26 -6.35
N GLN A 150 17.53 4.03 -6.55
CA GLN A 150 18.37 3.94 -7.76
C GLN A 150 19.07 2.57 -7.88
N ILE A 151 19.60 2.04 -6.76
CA ILE A 151 20.16 0.69 -6.73
C ILE A 151 19.10 -0.35 -7.11
N LEU A 152 17.88 -0.21 -6.59
CA LEU A 152 16.78 -1.11 -6.91
C LEU A 152 16.40 -1.02 -8.40
N HIS A 153 16.25 0.19 -8.95
CA HIS A 153 15.97 0.45 -10.37
C HIS A 153 16.95 -0.28 -11.29
N ASN A 154 18.25 -0.25 -10.96
CA ASN A 154 19.29 -0.89 -11.78
C ASN A 154 19.34 -2.42 -11.64
N ARG A 155 18.91 -2.97 -10.49
CA ARG A 155 19.02 -4.41 -10.19
C ARG A 155 17.75 -5.19 -10.51
N LEU A 156 16.57 -4.60 -10.35
CA LEU A 156 15.29 -5.28 -10.52
C LEU A 156 15.12 -5.89 -11.93
N PRO A 157 15.43 -5.18 -13.04
CA PRO A 157 15.30 -5.75 -14.38
C PRO A 157 16.18 -6.97 -14.61
N ARG A 158 17.38 -6.98 -14.01
CA ARG A 158 18.30 -8.13 -14.08
C ARG A 158 17.72 -9.33 -13.34
N LEU A 159 17.14 -9.11 -12.16
CA LEU A 159 16.50 -10.17 -11.38
C LEU A 159 15.25 -10.72 -12.07
N ASP A 160 14.44 -9.86 -12.67
CA ASP A 160 13.25 -10.28 -13.42
C ASP A 160 13.64 -11.12 -14.65
N SER A 161 14.70 -10.74 -15.37
CA SER A 161 15.23 -11.51 -16.50
C SER A 161 15.74 -12.90 -16.10
N LEU A 162 16.29 -13.03 -14.89
CA LEU A 162 16.73 -14.31 -14.36
C LEU A 162 15.54 -15.20 -14.02
N ARG A 163 14.46 -14.62 -13.48
CA ARG A 163 13.24 -15.36 -13.12
C ARG A 163 12.53 -15.95 -14.34
N SER A 164 12.52 -15.26 -15.47
CA SER A 164 11.98 -15.77 -16.74
C SER A 164 12.91 -16.78 -17.43
N SER A 165 14.18 -16.89 -17.02
CA SER A 165 15.14 -17.86 -17.55
C SER A 165 15.16 -19.20 -16.80
N ILE A 166 14.49 -19.30 -15.65
CA ILE A 166 14.41 -20.54 -14.86
C ILE A 166 13.13 -21.28 -15.28
N PRO A 167 13.23 -22.42 -16.00
CA PRO A 167 12.05 -23.23 -16.28
C PRO A 167 11.46 -23.71 -14.96
N TYR A 168 10.16 -23.44 -14.75
CA TYR A 168 9.40 -24.02 -13.65
C TYR A 168 9.46 -25.55 -13.79
N THR A 169 10.36 -26.21 -13.05
CA THR A 169 10.23 -27.63 -12.78
C THR A 169 9.06 -27.77 -11.82
N SER A 170 7.88 -28.06 -12.36
CA SER A 170 6.76 -28.49 -11.56
C SER A 170 7.12 -29.86 -10.96
N SER A 171 7.56 -29.89 -9.70
CA SER A 171 7.57 -31.15 -8.97
C SER A 171 6.13 -31.58 -8.77
N LYS A 172 5.83 -32.78 -9.28
CA LYS A 172 4.59 -33.52 -9.04
C LYS A 172 4.44 -33.89 -7.57
#